data_AF-A0A660UBR6-F1
#
_entry.id   AF-A0A660UBR6-F1
#
_cell.length_a   1.000
_cell.length_b   1.000
_cell.length_c   1.000
_cell.angle_alpha   90.00
_cell.angle_beta   90.00
_cell.angle_gamma   90.00
#
_symmetry.space_group_name_H-M   'P 1'
#
loop_
_entity.id
_entity.type
_entity.pdbx_description
1 polymer ?
#
loop_
_entity_poly.entity_id
_entity_poly.type
_entity_poly.pdbx_seq_one_letter_code
_entity_poly.pdbx_strand_id
1 'polypeptide(L)'
;MDLNAIIVLKTAHSLVAYPDGNIFINITGNSALATAGSGDVLTGVIAAMKGLGLNTENAVSTGVFMHGLAGEFASAKLGRDGVTAQDILNHLPITVKEYRENYNNITRDYHGKLFII
;
A
#
# COMPACT_ATOMS: atom_id res chain seq x y z
N MET A 1 -25.23 12.91 -3.16
CA MET A 1 -25.19 11.44 -3.26
C MET A 1 -24.01 11.02 -2.41
N ASP A 2 -24.28 10.36 -1.29
CA ASP A 2 -23.23 9.79 -0.44
C ASP A 2 -22.92 8.38 -0.95
N LEU A 3 -21.67 8.14 -1.33
CA LEU A 3 -21.26 6.91 -2.00
C LEU A 3 -21.25 5.69 -1.05
N ASN A 4 -21.26 5.92 0.26
CA ASN A 4 -21.06 4.92 1.33
C ASN A 4 -19.99 3.86 0.98
N ALA A 5 -18.84 4.32 0.51
CA ALA A 5 -17.76 3.51 -0.01
C ALA A 5 -16.40 4.02 0.48
N ILE A 6 -15.43 3.10 0.56
CA ILE A 6 -14.02 3.46 0.78
C ILE A 6 -13.42 3.85 -0.56
N ILE A 7 -12.79 5.03 -0.62
CA ILE A 7 -12.20 5.57 -1.85
C ILE A 7 -10.69 5.59 -1.70
N VAL A 8 -9.98 4.86 -2.58
CA VAL A 8 -8.52 4.94 -2.69
C VAL A 8 -8.16 5.87 -3.85
N LEU A 9 -7.76 7.10 -3.53
CA LEU A 9 -7.25 8.06 -4.50
C LEU A 9 -5.75 7.86 -4.68
N LYS A 10 -5.36 7.25 -5.80
CA LYS A 10 -3.96 7.04 -6.15
C LYS A 10 -3.29 8.35 -6.55
N THR A 11 -2.25 8.71 -5.82
CA THR A 11 -1.28 9.76 -6.14
C THR A 11 0.07 9.34 -5.56
N ALA A 12 1.10 10.20 -5.63
CA ALA A 12 2.41 9.92 -5.03
C ALA A 12 2.32 9.53 -3.55
N HIS A 13 1.34 10.09 -2.83
CA HIS A 13 0.92 9.67 -1.49
C HIS A 13 -0.57 9.33 -1.50
N SER A 14 -0.90 8.05 -1.64
CA SER A 14 -2.28 7.61 -1.83
C SER A 14 -3.17 7.97 -0.64
N LEU A 15 -4.38 8.46 -0.91
CA LEU A 15 -5.37 8.78 0.11
C LEU A 15 -6.42 7.67 0.19
N VAL A 16 -6.81 7.27 1.39
CA VAL A 16 -7.89 6.33 1.67
C VAL A 16 -8.96 7.06 2.47
N ALA A 17 -10.03 7.47 1.79
CA ALA A 17 -11.17 8.14 2.41
C ALA A 17 -12.23 7.10 2.80
N TYR A 18 -12.69 7.18 4.05
CA TYR A 18 -13.69 6.29 4.63
C TYR A 18 -15.08 6.92 4.65
N PRO A 19 -16.15 6.11 4.68
CA PRO A 19 -17.53 6.62 4.75
C PRO A 19 -17.83 7.46 6.00
N ASP A 20 -17.08 7.26 7.09
CA ASP A 20 -17.21 7.98 8.34
C ASP A 20 -16.54 9.38 8.34
N GLY A 21 -15.90 9.74 7.22
CA GLY A 21 -15.21 11.01 7.04
C GLY A 21 -13.71 10.96 7.36
N ASN A 22 -13.19 9.87 7.93
CA ASN A 22 -11.77 9.72 8.20
C ASN A 22 -10.99 9.59 6.88
N ILE A 23 -9.81 10.22 6.79
CA ILE A 23 -8.92 10.07 5.64
C ILE A 23 -7.55 9.60 6.11
N PHE A 24 -7.08 8.49 5.55
CA PHE A 24 -5.75 7.97 5.80
C PHE A 24 -4.82 8.34 4.64
N ILE A 25 -3.65 8.88 4.96
CA ILE A 25 -2.62 9.20 3.98
C ILE A 25 -1.57 8.09 4.00
N ASN A 26 -1.47 7.33 2.90
CA ASN A 26 -0.37 6.42 2.68
C ASN A 26 0.78 7.13 1.98
N ILE A 27 1.92 7.11 2.61
CA ILE A 27 3.12 7.77 2.11
C ILE A 27 4.23 6.79 1.72
N THR A 28 3.99 5.48 1.86
CA THR A 28 4.89 4.47 1.30
C THR A 28 4.75 4.48 -0.21
N GLY A 29 5.81 4.06 -0.88
CA GLY A 29 5.90 4.08 -2.32
C GLY A 29 6.75 5.23 -2.84
N ASN A 30 7.09 5.12 -4.11
CA ASN A 30 7.84 6.15 -4.82
C ASN A 30 7.49 6.07 -6.32
N SER A 31 8.22 6.81 -7.16
CA SER A 31 7.99 6.86 -8.60
C SER A 31 8.04 5.49 -9.30
N ALA A 32 8.63 4.46 -8.69
CA ALA A 32 8.60 3.08 -9.18
C ALA A 32 7.19 2.49 -9.31
N LEU A 33 6.21 3.02 -8.57
CA LEU A 33 4.81 2.62 -8.70
C LEU A 33 4.12 3.21 -9.94
N ALA A 34 4.73 4.21 -10.60
CA ALA A 34 4.20 4.84 -11.80
C ALA A 34 4.41 3.96 -13.04
N THR A 35 4.09 2.67 -12.94
CA THR A 35 4.26 1.66 -13.97
C THR A 35 2.92 1.03 -14.32
N ALA A 36 2.75 0.64 -15.59
CA ALA A 36 1.52 0.02 -16.06
C ALA A 36 1.25 -1.29 -15.29
N GLY A 37 0.00 -1.49 -14.85
CA GLY A 37 -0.41 -2.66 -14.08
C GLY A 37 -0.19 -2.57 -12.57
N SER A 38 0.50 -1.54 -12.04
CA SER A 38 0.66 -1.38 -10.58
C SER A 38 -0.69 -1.26 -9.85
N GLY A 39 -1.70 -0.65 -10.49
CA GLY A 39 -3.07 -0.59 -9.94
C GLY A 39 -3.76 -1.94 -9.81
N ASP A 40 -3.48 -2.88 -10.71
CA ASP A 40 -4.03 -4.24 -10.66
C ASP A 40 -3.38 -5.03 -9.52
N VAL A 41 -2.07 -4.85 -9.35
CA VAL A 41 -1.33 -5.41 -8.20
C VAL A 41 -1.93 -4.88 -6.90
N LEU A 42 -2.10 -3.56 -6.74
CA LEU A 42 -2.73 -2.96 -5.56
C LEU A 42 -4.10 -3.58 -5.26
N THR A 43 -4.94 -3.74 -6.28
CA THR A 43 -6.27 -4.35 -6.12
C THR A 43 -6.16 -5.78 -5.60
N GLY A 44 -5.24 -6.58 -6.17
CA GLY A 44 -4.93 -7.92 -5.70
C GLY A 44 -4.42 -7.96 -4.26
N VAL A 45 -3.57 -7.00 -3.86
CA VAL A 45 -3.07 -6.90 -2.48
C VAL A 45 -4.22 -6.65 -1.51
N ILE A 46 -5.11 -5.69 -1.80
CA ILE A 46 -6.26 -5.38 -0.94
C ILE A 46 -7.18 -6.61 -0.81
N ALA A 47 -7.45 -7.30 -1.93
CA ALA A 47 -8.22 -8.54 -1.93
C ALA A 47 -7.54 -9.63 -1.09
N ALA A 48 -6.22 -9.78 -1.18
CA ALA A 48 -5.46 -10.72 -0.36
C ALA A 48 -5.54 -10.37 1.13
N MET A 49 -5.42 -9.09 1.51
CA MET A 49 -5.57 -8.65 2.90
C MET A 49 -6.96 -9.00 3.44
N LYS A 50 -8.01 -8.81 2.63
CA LYS A 50 -9.36 -9.22 2.98
C LYS A 50 -9.47 -10.74 3.15
N GLY A 51 -8.86 -11.50 2.24
CA GLY A 51 -8.80 -12.97 2.30
C GLY A 51 -8.05 -13.51 3.52
N LEU A 52 -7.10 -12.75 4.06
CA LEU A 52 -6.40 -13.04 5.31
C LEU A 52 -7.24 -12.75 6.57
N GLY A 53 -8.47 -12.28 6.42
CA GLY A 53 -9.42 -12.09 7.53
C GLY A 53 -9.50 -10.67 8.08
N LEU A 54 -8.83 -9.69 7.45
CA LEU A 54 -8.97 -8.30 7.86
C LEU A 54 -10.39 -7.80 7.56
N ASN A 55 -10.91 -6.91 8.41
CA ASN A 55 -12.11 -6.16 8.05
C ASN A 55 -11.83 -5.29 6.81
N THR A 56 -12.86 -4.81 6.14
CA THR A 56 -12.69 -4.13 4.84
C THR A 56 -11.83 -2.88 4.97
N GLU A 57 -11.99 -2.14 6.06
CA GLU A 57 -11.25 -0.90 6.32
C GLU A 57 -9.75 -1.16 6.48
N ASN A 58 -9.40 -2.06 7.39
CA ASN A 58 -8.02 -2.48 7.63
C ASN A 58 -7.43 -3.15 6.38
N ALA A 59 -8.20 -3.92 5.62
CA ALA A 59 -7.73 -4.55 4.39
C ALA A 59 -7.31 -3.52 3.34
N VAL A 60 -8.10 -2.44 3.18
CA VAL A 60 -7.77 -1.37 2.23
C VAL A 60 -6.52 -0.63 2.69
N SER A 61 -6.47 -0.12 3.92
CA SER A 61 -5.29 0.64 4.38
C SER A 61 -4.02 -0.20 4.43
N THR A 62 -4.11 -1.43 4.93
CA THR A 62 -2.97 -2.35 4.95
C THR A 62 -2.53 -2.71 3.53
N GLY A 63 -3.48 -2.94 2.61
CA GLY A 63 -3.17 -3.28 1.23
C GLY A 63 -2.46 -2.14 0.48
N VAL A 64 -2.93 -0.90 0.65
CA VAL A 64 -2.28 0.30 0.10
C VAL A 64 -0.87 0.46 0.67
N PHE A 65 -0.71 0.28 1.97
CA PHE A 65 0.59 0.34 2.64
C PHE A 65 1.57 -0.73 2.12
N MET A 66 1.14 -1.99 2.06
CA MET A 66 1.94 -3.12 1.55
C MET A 66 2.36 -2.92 0.11
N HIS A 67 1.44 -2.45 -0.75
CA HIS A 67 1.73 -2.19 -2.14
C HIS A 67 2.82 -1.11 -2.30
N GLY A 68 2.72 -0.02 -1.52
CA GLY A 68 3.74 1.02 -1.53
C GLY A 68 5.10 0.53 -1.05
N LEU A 69 5.12 -0.21 0.06
CA LEU A 69 6.36 -0.76 0.62
C LEU A 69 7.03 -1.78 -0.32
N ALA A 70 6.23 -2.62 -1.00
CA ALA A 70 6.75 -3.55 -2.01
C ALA A 70 7.39 -2.82 -3.20
N GLY A 71 6.81 -1.68 -3.62
CA GLY A 71 7.40 -0.83 -4.64
C GLY A 71 8.74 -0.22 -4.21
N GLU A 72 8.85 0.21 -2.94
CA GLU A 72 10.12 0.69 -2.40
C GLU A 72 11.19 -0.40 -2.39
N PHE A 73 10.86 -1.60 -1.92
CA PHE A 73 11.78 -2.74 -1.91
C PHE A 73 12.22 -3.14 -3.33
N ALA A 74 11.28 -3.18 -4.29
CA ALA A 74 11.61 -3.43 -5.69
C ALA A 74 12.56 -2.36 -6.24
N SER A 75 12.28 -1.09 -5.98
CA SER A 75 13.10 0.04 -6.45
C SER A 75 14.48 0.11 -5.80
N ALA A 76 14.62 -0.31 -4.55
CA ALA A 76 15.90 -0.37 -3.85
C ALA A 76 16.85 -1.41 -4.50
N LYS A 77 16.27 -2.47 -5.08
CA LYS A 77 17.02 -3.53 -5.76
C LYS A 77 17.30 -3.22 -7.23
N LEU A 78 16.33 -2.66 -7.95
CA LEU A 78 16.36 -2.55 -9.41
C LEU A 78 16.63 -1.13 -9.93
N GLY A 79 16.58 -0.13 -9.05
CA GLY A 79 16.44 1.27 -9.45
C GLY A 79 14.98 1.63 -9.74
N ARG A 80 14.64 2.93 -9.70
CA ARG A 80 13.25 3.39 -9.81
C ARG A 80 12.66 3.28 -11.21
N ASP A 81 13.47 3.55 -12.23
CA ASP A 81 12.98 3.71 -13.61
C ASP A 81 12.70 2.35 -14.30
N GLY A 82 13.21 1.26 -13.74
CA GLY A 82 13.07 -0.10 -14.30
C GLY A 82 12.03 -0.98 -13.64
N VAL A 83 11.30 -0.48 -12.63
CA VAL A 83 10.33 -1.30 -11.88
C VAL A 83 9.08 -1.56 -12.71
N THR A 84 8.71 -2.83 -12.83
CA THR A 84 7.45 -3.28 -13.44
C THR A 84 6.43 -3.66 -12.37
N ALA A 85 5.16 -3.78 -12.75
CA ALA A 85 4.13 -4.32 -11.86
C ALA A 85 4.46 -5.74 -11.38
N GLN A 86 5.10 -6.57 -12.22
CA GLN A 86 5.53 -7.90 -11.85
C GLN A 86 6.63 -7.86 -10.78
N ASP A 87 7.54 -6.88 -10.82
CA ASP A 87 8.56 -6.72 -9.80
C ASP A 87 7.94 -6.35 -8.45
N ILE A 88 6.95 -5.45 -8.44
CA ILE A 88 6.19 -5.11 -7.23
C ILE A 88 5.52 -6.36 -6.66
N LEU A 89 4.83 -7.12 -7.51
CA LEU A 89 4.18 -8.38 -7.14
C LEU A 89 5.19 -9.39 -6.56
N ASN A 90 6.34 -9.55 -7.20
CA ASN A 90 7.40 -10.46 -6.75
C ASN A 90 8.03 -10.06 -5.41
N HIS A 91 7.96 -8.77 -5.04
CA HIS A 91 8.44 -8.27 -3.75
C HIS A 91 7.37 -8.29 -2.65
N LEU A 92 6.10 -8.61 -2.94
CA LEU A 92 5.07 -8.73 -1.89
C LEU A 92 5.38 -9.81 -0.84
N PRO A 93 5.87 -11.02 -1.17
CA PRO A 93 6.16 -12.04 -0.15
C PRO A 93 7.17 -11.58 0.89
N ILE A 94 8.27 -10.92 0.45
CA ILE A 94 9.25 -10.37 1.39
C ILE A 94 8.68 -9.19 2.16
N THR A 95 7.85 -8.35 1.52
CA THR A 95 7.18 -7.24 2.19
C THR A 95 6.27 -7.70 3.33
N VAL A 96 5.46 -8.74 3.10
CA VAL A 96 4.57 -9.32 4.13
C VAL A 96 5.38 -9.98 5.25
N LYS A 97 6.50 -10.65 4.92
CA LYS A 97 7.41 -11.20 5.92
C LYS A 97 7.98 -10.10 6.82
N GLU A 98 8.53 -9.06 6.20
CA GLU A 98 9.10 -7.90 6.91
C GLU A 98 8.05 -7.22 7.78
N TYR A 99 6.84 -7.02 7.26
CA TYR A 99 5.73 -6.46 8.05
C TYR A 99 5.40 -7.29 9.29
N ARG A 100 5.46 -8.62 9.20
CA ARG A 100 5.16 -9.52 10.32
C ARG A 100 6.28 -9.58 11.34
N GLU A 101 7.53 -9.68 10.88
CA GLU A 101 8.69 -9.93 11.74
C GLU A 101 9.28 -8.63 12.30
N ASN A 102 9.21 -7.53 11.55
CA ASN A 102 9.82 -6.25 11.87
C ASN A 102 8.80 -5.12 11.97
N TYR A 103 7.54 -5.44 12.32
CA TYR A 103 6.43 -4.48 12.43
C TYR A 103 6.82 -3.20 13.17
N ASN A 104 7.46 -3.34 14.34
CA ASN A 104 7.83 -2.19 15.18
C ASN A 104 8.89 -1.29 14.53
N ASN A 105 9.78 -1.83 13.70
CA ASN A 105 10.80 -1.07 13.00
C ASN A 105 10.21 -0.34 11.80
N ILE A 106 9.42 -1.07 11.00
CA ILE A 106 8.67 -0.51 9.87
C ILE A 106 7.76 0.60 10.37
N THR A 107 6.93 0.32 11.37
CA THR A 107 6.05 1.34 11.93
C THR A 107 6.79 2.44 12.66
N ARG A 108 8.03 2.27 13.14
CA ARG A 108 8.87 3.39 13.62
C ARG A 108 9.32 4.30 12.48
N ASP A 109 9.80 3.72 11.39
CA ASP A 109 10.25 4.46 10.21
C ASP A 109 9.08 5.14 9.46
N TYR A 110 7.87 4.62 9.70
CA TYR A 110 6.59 5.15 9.24
C TYR A 110 5.70 5.75 10.35
N HIS A 111 6.24 5.91 11.57
CA HIS A 111 5.51 6.53 12.70
C HIS A 111 5.52 8.03 12.47
N GLY A 112 4.34 8.66 12.45
CA GLY A 112 4.19 10.06 12.06
C GLY A 112 4.29 10.27 10.55
N LYS A 113 3.95 9.24 9.78
CA LYS A 113 4.10 9.20 8.33
C LYS A 113 2.76 8.70 7.71
N LEU A 114 2.04 7.80 8.39
CA LEU A 114 0.58 7.72 8.26
C LEU A 114 -0.10 8.81 9.11
N PHE A 115 -1.03 9.55 8.52
CA PHE A 115 -1.88 10.50 9.23
C PHE A 115 -3.34 10.19 8.96
N ILE A 116 -4.14 10.26 10.02
CA ILE A 116 -5.58 10.41 9.93
C ILE A 116 -5.85 11.90 10.06
N ILE A 117 -6.47 12.50 9.04
CA ILE A 117 -6.95 13.89 9.06
C ILE A 117 -8.46 13.93 9.06
#